data_AF-A0AAW6I9F1-F1
#
_entry.id   AF-A0AAW6I9F1-F1
#
_cell.length_a   1.000
_cell.length_b   1.000
_cell.length_c   1.000
_cell.angle_alpha   90.00
_cell.angle_beta   90.00
_cell.angle_gamma   90.00
#
_symmetry.space_group_name_H-M   'P 1'
#
loop_
_entity.id
_entity.type
_entity.pdbx_description
1 polymer ?
#
loop_
_entity_poly.entity_id
_entity_poly.type
_entity_poly.pdbx_seq_one_letter_code
_entity_poly.pdbx_strand_id
1 'polypeptide(L)'
;VLYPFQSNRWYNVKIACKGEQIGCFVNDTLVHETILPGIPSLVSTAALDKETHTIILKVINTTQHEEKTELNLQGVSVKNTAEIIQLTGDPEARNTYDKPDVVVPKTKEISFSLSGPRVYNFPPNSITIMKLKID
;
A
#
# COMPACT_ATOMS: atom_id res chain seq x y z
N VAL A 1 23.98 2.34 23.15
CA VAL A 1 24.96 2.18 24.26
C VAL A 1 25.48 0.75 24.23
N LEU A 2 26.78 0.52 24.41
CA LEU A 2 27.30 -0.84 24.54
C LEU A 2 26.80 -1.44 25.86
N TYR A 3 25.99 -2.49 25.78
CA TYR A 3 25.57 -3.25 26.96
C TYR A 3 26.65 -4.29 27.28
N PRO A 4 27.29 -4.28 28.46
CA PRO A 4 28.40 -5.17 28.77
C PRO A 4 27.89 -6.59 29.06
N PHE A 5 27.91 -7.45 28.04
CA PHE A 5 27.56 -8.87 28.19
C PHE A 5 28.68 -9.66 28.88
N GLN A 6 28.29 -10.68 29.63
CA GLN A 6 29.15 -11.58 30.39
C GLN A 6 28.87 -13.02 29.95
N SER A 7 29.93 -13.83 29.87
CA SER A 7 29.79 -15.26 29.54
C SER A 7 29.01 -16.00 30.62
N ASN A 8 28.27 -17.03 30.22
CA ASN A 8 27.52 -17.93 31.11
C ASN A 8 26.47 -17.22 32.00
N ARG A 9 25.92 -16.10 31.53
CA ARG A 9 24.86 -15.36 32.21
C ARG A 9 23.59 -15.31 31.36
N TRP A 10 22.44 -15.53 32.00
CA TRP A 10 21.13 -15.35 31.38
C TRP A 10 20.70 -13.88 31.39
N TYR A 11 20.01 -13.47 30.33
CA TYR A 11 19.52 -12.11 30.13
C TYR A 11 18.05 -12.15 29.71
N ASN A 12 17.25 -11.23 30.25
CA ASN A 12 15.89 -10.99 29.77
C ASN A 12 15.96 -9.96 28.65
N VAL A 13 15.58 -10.35 27.44
CA VAL A 13 15.55 -9.46 26.27
C VAL A 13 14.10 -9.13 25.93
N LYS A 14 13.81 -7.84 25.71
CA LYS A 14 12.48 -7.35 25.39
C LYS A 14 12.53 -6.37 24.24
N ILE A 15 11.64 -6.53 23.27
CA ILE A 15 11.37 -5.53 22.24
C ILE A 15 10.01 -4.92 22.58
N ALA A 16 9.96 -3.60 22.71
CA ALA A 16 8.73 -2.86 22.94
C ALA A 16 8.48 -1.89 21.78
N CYS A 17 7.28 -1.96 21.21
CA CYS A 17 6.85 -1.09 20.11
C CYS A 17 5.80 -0.11 20.62
N LYS A 18 6.01 1.19 20.40
CA LYS A 18 5.02 2.25 20.66
C LYS A 18 4.88 3.11 19.41
N GLY A 19 3.86 2.82 18.60
CA GLY A 19 3.76 3.40 17.26
C GLY A 19 4.96 2.98 16.41
N GLU A 20 5.65 3.96 15.84
CA GLU A 20 6.85 3.77 15.01
C GLU A 20 8.13 3.55 15.82
N GLN A 21 8.08 3.79 17.13
CA GLN A 21 9.25 3.69 18.01
C GLN A 21 9.44 2.24 18.46
N ILE A 22 10.62 1.69 18.19
CA ILE A 22 11.05 0.39 18.69
C ILE A 22 12.18 0.58 19.69
N GLY A 23 11.94 0.14 20.93
CA GLY A 23 12.93 0.03 21.97
C GLY A 23 13.34 -1.42 22.21
N CYS A 24 14.65 -1.68 22.19
CA CYS A 24 15.24 -2.98 22.55
C CYS A 24 15.88 -2.87 23.93
N PHE A 25 15.52 -3.79 24.83
CA PHE A 25 15.91 -3.77 26.23
C PHE A 25 16.62 -5.07 26.62
N VAL A 26 17.59 -4.96 27.53
CA VAL A 26 18.24 -6.08 28.20
C VAL A 26 18.17 -5.85 29.70
N ASN A 27 17.52 -6.77 30.44
CA ASN A 27 17.20 -6.63 31.87
C ASN A 27 16.60 -5.23 32.16
N ASP A 28 15.58 -4.87 31.39
CA ASP A 28 14.86 -3.59 31.44
C ASP A 28 15.69 -2.32 31.15
N THR A 29 16.97 -2.45 30.80
CA THR A 29 17.79 -1.33 30.31
C THR A 29 17.66 -1.18 28.80
N LEU A 30 17.31 0.02 28.31
CA LEU A 30 17.27 0.32 26.88
C LEU A 30 18.69 0.28 26.28
N VAL A 31 18.92 -0.63 25.34
CA VAL A 31 20.24 -0.82 24.70
C VAL A 31 20.28 -0.23 23.29
N HIS A 32 19.15 -0.26 22.60
CA HIS A 32 18.97 0.27 21.27
C HIS A 32 17.56 0.83 21.10
N GLU A 33 17.46 1.91 20.35
CA GLU A 33 16.20 2.52 19.99
C GLU A 33 16.28 2.93 18.52
N THR A 34 15.19 2.70 17.80
CA THR A 34 15.05 3.14 16.42
C THR A 34 13.62 3.56 16.16
N ILE A 35 13.44 4.38 15.12
CA ILE A 35 12.14 4.73 14.60
C ILE A 35 12.02 3.99 13.26
N LEU A 36 11.04 3.10 13.17
CA LEU A 36 10.67 2.53 11.88
C LEU A 36 9.81 3.56 11.15
N PRO A 37 10.30 4.15 10.04
CA PRO A 37 9.49 5.09 9.29
C PRO A 37 8.20 4.39 8.85
N GLY A 38 7.06 5.01 9.13
CA GLY A 38 5.77 4.51 8.71
C GLY A 38 5.74 4.34 7.19
N ILE A 39 5.27 3.18 6.74
CA ILE A 39 4.96 2.97 5.33
C ILE A 39 3.57 3.59 5.12
N PRO A 40 3.42 4.60 4.23
CA PRO A 40 2.11 5.19 3.96
C PRO A 40 1.14 4.12 3.49
N SER A 41 -0.10 4.11 4.01
CA SER A 41 -1.13 3.14 3.61
C SER A 41 -1.30 3.07 2.09
N LEU A 42 -1.32 4.25 1.45
CA LEU A 42 -1.39 4.39 0.01
C LEU A 42 -0.16 5.13 -0.52
N VAL A 43 0.45 4.58 -1.56
CA VAL A 43 1.48 5.24 -2.35
C VAL A 43 0.98 5.38 -3.78
N SER A 44 1.12 6.55 -4.38
CA SER A 44 0.54 6.82 -5.70
C SER A 44 1.45 7.61 -6.63
N THR A 45 1.22 7.44 -7.93
CA THR A 45 1.83 8.23 -9.01
C THR A 45 0.79 8.47 -10.10
N ALA A 46 0.87 9.59 -10.80
CA ALA A 46 0.00 9.90 -11.93
C ALA A 46 0.83 10.29 -13.16
N ALA A 47 0.37 9.86 -14.34
CA ALA A 47 0.94 10.24 -15.62
C ALA A 47 -0.18 10.61 -16.59
N LEU A 48 0.12 11.51 -17.54
CA LEU A 48 -0.78 11.83 -18.65
C LEU A 48 -0.27 11.17 -19.93
N ASP A 49 -1.07 10.27 -20.49
CA ASP A 49 -0.92 9.83 -21.87
C ASP A 49 -1.57 10.88 -22.78
N LYS A 50 -0.72 11.61 -23.52
CA LYS A 50 -1.12 12.70 -24.40
C LYS A 50 -1.76 12.20 -25.69
N GLU A 51 -1.42 11.01 -26.17
CA GLU A 51 -1.96 10.48 -27.41
C GLU A 51 -3.43 10.10 -27.21
N THR A 52 -3.71 9.40 -26.10
CA THR A 52 -5.07 8.92 -25.79
C THR A 52 -5.88 9.86 -24.91
N HIS A 53 -5.30 10.98 -24.48
CA HIS A 53 -5.90 11.94 -23.54
C HIS A 53 -6.37 11.24 -22.25
N THR A 54 -5.50 10.42 -21.67
CA THR A 54 -5.82 9.55 -20.52
C THR A 54 -4.87 9.81 -19.36
N ILE A 55 -5.44 10.07 -18.19
CA ILE A 55 -4.69 10.08 -16.93
C ILE A 55 -4.56 8.64 -16.45
N ILE A 56 -3.33 8.22 -16.20
CA ILE A 56 -2.99 6.92 -15.64
C ILE A 56 -2.56 7.14 -14.19
N LEU A 57 -3.46 6.83 -13.26
CA LEU A 57 -3.21 6.84 -11.83
C LEU A 57 -2.79 5.44 -11.38
N LYS A 58 -1.60 5.30 -10.78
CA LYS A 58 -1.13 4.06 -10.17
C LYS A 58 -1.18 4.23 -8.65
N VAL A 59 -1.81 3.30 -7.95
CA VAL A 59 -1.93 3.30 -6.49
C VAL A 59 -1.57 1.93 -5.95
N ILE A 60 -0.75 1.92 -4.90
CA ILE A 60 -0.41 0.73 -4.13
C ILE A 60 -1.07 0.89 -2.77
N ASN A 61 -1.83 -0.12 -2.35
CA ASN A 61 -2.28 -0.26 -0.97
C ASN A 61 -1.36 -1.24 -0.24
N THR A 62 -0.59 -0.73 0.72
CA THR A 62 0.38 -1.51 1.51
C THR A 62 -0.22 -2.11 2.77
N THR A 63 -1.51 -1.88 3.02
CA THR A 63 -2.19 -2.38 4.22
C THR A 63 -2.87 -3.73 3.96
N GLN A 64 -3.18 -4.43 5.05
CA GLN A 64 -3.95 -5.67 5.03
C GLN A 64 -5.48 -5.43 5.06
N HIS A 65 -5.93 -4.18 4.94
CA HIS A 65 -7.34 -3.83 4.88
C HIS A 65 -7.65 -2.96 3.66
N GLU A 66 -8.93 -2.80 3.37
CA GLU A 66 -9.38 -1.91 2.30
C GLU A 66 -9.16 -0.44 2.70
N GLU A 67 -8.62 0.34 1.77
CA GLU A 67 -8.47 1.79 1.91
C GLU A 67 -9.52 2.50 1.04
N LYS A 68 -10.50 3.13 1.67
CA LYS A 68 -11.55 3.92 0.99
C LYS A 68 -11.08 5.36 0.82
N THR A 69 -10.90 5.79 -0.42
CA THR A 69 -10.21 7.05 -0.71
C THR A 69 -10.93 7.86 -1.77
N GLU A 70 -11.07 9.16 -1.49
CA GLU A 70 -11.54 10.14 -2.45
C GLU A 70 -10.44 10.54 -3.44
N LEU A 71 -10.80 10.61 -4.72
CA LEU A 71 -9.95 11.05 -5.81
C LEU A 71 -10.29 12.51 -6.16
N ASN A 72 -9.36 13.41 -5.84
CA ASN A 72 -9.49 14.82 -6.16
C ASN A 72 -8.61 15.18 -7.38
N LEU A 73 -9.25 15.34 -8.54
CA LEU A 73 -8.59 15.72 -9.80
C LEU A 73 -8.85 17.21 -10.04
N GLN A 74 -7.79 18.02 -10.02
CA GLN A 74 -7.89 19.46 -10.23
C GLN A 74 -7.36 19.86 -11.61
N GLY A 75 -7.96 20.90 -12.20
CA GLY A 75 -7.53 21.48 -13.48
C GLY A 75 -7.93 20.70 -14.73
N VAL A 76 -8.71 19.63 -14.59
CA VAL A 76 -9.13 18.77 -15.71
C VAL A 76 -10.50 18.15 -15.42
N SER A 77 -11.34 18.02 -16.46
CA SER A 77 -12.55 17.20 -16.39
C SER A 77 -12.25 15.83 -16.97
N VAL A 78 -12.75 14.78 -16.31
CA VAL A 78 -12.60 13.40 -16.77
C VAL A 78 -13.96 12.74 -16.82
N LYS A 79 -14.08 11.78 -17.74
CA LYS A 79 -15.25 10.92 -17.85
C LYS A 79 -15.59 10.28 -16.51
N ASN A 80 -16.88 10.00 -16.34
CA ASN A 80 -17.37 9.36 -15.12
C ASN A 80 -17.00 7.87 -15.01
N THR A 81 -16.47 7.28 -16.08
CA THR A 81 -16.03 5.88 -16.14
C THR A 81 -14.52 5.78 -16.05
N ALA A 82 -14.01 4.73 -15.41
CA ALA A 82 -12.60 4.40 -15.38
C ALA A 82 -12.35 2.93 -15.70
N GLU A 83 -11.31 2.65 -16.48
CA GLU A 83 -10.77 1.30 -16.64
C GLU A 83 -9.78 1.04 -15.49
N ILE A 84 -9.96 -0.07 -14.80
CA ILE A 84 -9.14 -0.49 -13.68
C ILE A 84 -8.42 -1.78 -14.04
N ILE A 85 -7.09 -1.77 -13.96
CA ILE A 85 -6.25 -2.97 -13.99
C ILE A 85 -5.73 -3.17 -12.58
N GLN A 86 -6.08 -4.28 -11.94
CA GLN A 86 -5.86 -4.49 -10.52
C GLN A 86 -5.24 -5.85 -10.23
N LEU A 87 -4.13 -5.85 -9.49
CA LEU A 87 -3.52 -7.04 -8.91
C LEU A 87 -3.75 -6.99 -7.39
N THR A 88 -4.24 -8.09 -6.83
CA THR A 88 -4.44 -8.26 -5.38
C THR A 88 -4.44 -9.76 -5.08
N GLY A 89 -4.19 -10.11 -3.83
CA GLY A 89 -4.18 -11.49 -3.36
C GLY A 89 -3.55 -11.60 -1.97
N ASP A 90 -3.36 -12.84 -1.55
CA ASP A 90 -2.50 -13.15 -0.42
C ASP A 90 -1.04 -12.76 -0.78
N PRO A 91 -0.33 -11.94 0.03
CA PRO A 91 1.06 -11.58 -0.19
C PRO A 91 2.02 -12.77 -0.36
N GLU A 92 1.68 -13.92 0.22
CA GLU A 92 2.48 -15.15 0.13
C GLU A 92 2.06 -16.04 -1.05
N ALA A 93 0.99 -15.69 -1.77
CA ALA A 93 0.55 -16.45 -2.93
C ALA A 93 1.50 -16.27 -4.12
N ARG A 94 1.67 -17.35 -4.88
CA ARG A 94 2.56 -17.42 -6.04
C ARG A 94 1.96 -18.25 -7.15
N ASN A 95 2.31 -17.89 -8.38
CA ASN A 95 2.03 -18.70 -9.56
C ASN A 95 3.04 -19.85 -9.63
N THR A 96 2.56 -21.05 -9.92
CA THR A 96 3.36 -22.28 -10.04
C THR A 96 3.01 -22.98 -11.35
N TYR A 97 3.77 -24.00 -11.75
CA TYR A 97 3.42 -24.77 -12.96
C TYR A 97 2.02 -25.41 -12.88
N ASP A 98 1.64 -25.96 -11.72
CA ASP A 98 0.33 -26.60 -11.53
C ASP A 98 -0.81 -25.58 -11.37
N LYS A 99 -0.48 -24.36 -10.91
CA LYS A 99 -1.43 -23.25 -10.71
C LYS A 99 -0.83 -21.95 -11.24
N PRO A 100 -0.88 -21.71 -12.56
CA PRO A 100 -0.20 -20.57 -13.18
C PRO A 100 -0.89 -19.22 -12.94
N ASP A 101 -2.18 -19.22 -12.59
CA ASP A 101 -3.01 -18.00 -12.55
C ASP A 101 -3.59 -17.70 -11.16
N VAL A 102 -2.85 -18.02 -10.09
CA VAL A 102 -3.29 -17.76 -8.70
C VAL A 102 -3.34 -16.26 -8.43
N VAL A 103 -2.31 -15.53 -8.87
CA VAL A 103 -2.15 -14.08 -8.67
C VAL A 103 -1.88 -13.45 -10.02
N VAL A 104 -2.93 -12.94 -10.66
CA VAL A 104 -2.87 -12.29 -11.98
C VAL A 104 -3.72 -11.00 -11.98
N PRO A 105 -3.30 -9.96 -12.73
CA PRO A 105 -4.07 -8.72 -12.80
C PRO A 105 -5.44 -8.98 -13.45
N LYS A 106 -6.47 -8.34 -12.91
CA LYS A 106 -7.83 -8.36 -13.47
C LYS A 106 -8.22 -6.97 -13.95
N THR A 107 -8.85 -6.91 -15.11
CA THR A 107 -9.38 -5.67 -15.67
C THR A 107 -10.88 -5.57 -15.40
N LYS A 108 -11.34 -4.39 -14.98
CA LYS A 108 -12.76 -4.08 -14.79
C LYS A 108 -13.03 -2.61 -15.13
N GLU A 109 -14.26 -2.32 -15.53
CA GLU A 109 -14.73 -0.94 -15.68
C GLU A 109 -15.54 -0.55 -14.45
N ILE A 110 -15.37 0.70 -14.00
CA ILE A 110 -16.17 1.28 -12.92
C ILE A 110 -16.78 2.60 -13.37
N SER A 111 -17.89 2.97 -12.74
CA SER A 111 -18.49 4.30 -12.86
C SER A 111 -18.53 4.95 -11.49
N PHE A 112 -18.11 6.21 -11.39
CA PHE A 112 -18.27 6.97 -10.16
C PHE A 112 -19.71 7.47 -10.01
N SER A 113 -20.06 7.91 -8.81
CA SER A 113 -21.33 8.61 -8.61
C SER A 113 -21.34 9.93 -9.39
N LEU A 114 -22.44 10.22 -10.08
CA LEU A 114 -22.64 11.51 -10.76
C LEU A 114 -22.82 12.67 -9.77
N SER A 115 -23.21 12.36 -8.54
CA SER A 115 -23.32 13.31 -7.43
C SER A 115 -22.37 12.92 -6.30
N GLY A 116 -21.57 13.89 -5.86
CA GLY A 116 -20.62 13.70 -4.75
C GLY A 116 -19.20 13.35 -5.19
N PRO A 117 -18.33 13.03 -4.21
CA PRO A 117 -16.92 12.78 -4.46
C PRO A 117 -16.69 11.48 -5.24
N ARG A 118 -15.67 11.47 -6.10
CA ARG A 118 -15.20 10.24 -6.76
C ARG A 118 -14.44 9.41 -5.74
N VAL A 119 -15.04 8.33 -5.26
CA VAL A 119 -14.44 7.46 -4.25
C VAL A 119 -14.09 6.11 -4.87
N TYR A 120 -12.92 5.58 -4.53
CA TYR A 120 -12.54 4.22 -4.86
C TYR A 120 -12.06 3.48 -3.61
N ASN A 121 -12.38 2.20 -3.56
CA ASN A 121 -11.97 1.30 -2.49
C ASN A 121 -10.78 0.48 -2.99
N PHE A 122 -9.59 0.78 -2.49
CA PHE A 122 -8.36 0.06 -2.83
C PHE A 122 -8.28 -1.22 -1.98
N PRO A 123 -8.32 -2.42 -2.58
CA PRO A 123 -8.23 -3.69 -1.85
C PRO A 123 -6.92 -3.80 -1.05
N PRO A 124 -6.88 -4.66 -0.02
CA PRO A 124 -5.65 -4.93 0.71
C PRO A 124 -4.56 -5.48 -0.22
N ASN A 125 -3.30 -5.20 0.12
CA ASN A 125 -2.11 -5.70 -0.57
C ASN A 125 -2.24 -5.66 -2.10
N SER A 126 -2.59 -4.49 -2.63
CA SER A 126 -2.99 -4.36 -4.04
C SER A 126 -2.19 -3.33 -4.80
N ILE A 127 -2.08 -3.57 -6.10
CA ILE A 127 -1.63 -2.61 -7.10
C ILE A 127 -2.81 -2.32 -8.01
N THR A 128 -3.19 -1.05 -8.11
CA THR A 128 -4.29 -0.59 -8.95
C THR A 128 -3.77 0.43 -9.95
N ILE A 129 -3.97 0.15 -11.24
CA ILE A 129 -3.79 1.10 -12.34
C ILE A 129 -5.18 1.54 -12.78
N MET A 130 -5.49 2.81 -12.59
CA MET A 130 -6.74 3.43 -12.97
C MET A 130 -6.50 4.37 -14.15
N LYS A 131 -7.22 4.12 -15.24
CA LYS A 131 -7.20 4.95 -16.44
C LYS A 131 -8.46 5.81 -16.49
N LEU A 132 -8.27 7.11 -16.49
CA LEU A 132 -9.33 8.13 -16.49
C LEU A 132 -9.19 8.94 -17.77
N LYS A 133 -10.17 8.83 -18.65
CA LYS A 133 -10.16 9.58 -19.91
C LYS A 133 -10.58 11.02 -19.65
N ILE A 134 -9.81 11.97 -20.15
CA ILE A 134 -10.14 13.40 -20.10
C ILE A 134 -11.32 13.66 -21.05
N ASP A 135 -12.21 14.58 -20.66
CA ASP A 135 -13.35 15.02 -21.48
C ASP A 135 -12.92 15.86 -22.69
#